data_AF-A0A2U3D723-F1
#
_entry.id   AF-A0A2U3D723-F1
#
_cell.length_a   1.000
_cell.length_b   1.000
_cell.length_c   1.000
_cell.angle_alpha   90.00
_cell.angle_beta   90.00
_cell.angle_gamma   90.00
#
_symmetry.space_group_name_H-M   'P 1'
#
loop_
_entity.id
_entity.type
_entity.pdbx_description
1 polymer ?
#
loop_
_entity_poly.entity_id
_entity_poly.type
_entity_poly.pdbx_seq_one_letter_code
_entity_poly.pdbx_strand_id
1 'polypeptide(L)'
;MKRWIGWTDQTLVVAGEAWHEGVIGIVAGKLTQNLYKPTLCLSIKDGVAKGSGRSVPGVDLYALLQAVQAKTGIFTAFGGHAAAAGFSLPDVRLFTVCSLKSESYLSPI
;
A
#
# COMPACT_ATOMS: atom_id res chain seq x y z
N MET A 1 10.65 -10.01 -16.81
CA MET A 1 10.16 -10.12 -15.42
C MET A 1 10.82 -9.02 -14.59
N LYS A 2 10.13 -7.91 -14.34
CA LYS A 2 10.63 -6.84 -13.47
C LYS A 2 9.87 -6.91 -12.15
N ARG A 3 10.54 -7.31 -11.08
CA ARG A 3 9.97 -7.47 -9.75
C ARG A 3 10.53 -6.37 -8.87
N TRP A 4 9.66 -5.49 -8.38
CA TRP A 4 10.04 -4.34 -7.57
C TRP A 4 9.60 -4.57 -6.12
N ILE A 5 10.58 -4.64 -5.23
CA ILE A 5 10.36 -4.66 -3.77
C ILE A 5 11.00 -3.37 -3.25
N GLY A 6 10.17 -2.43 -2.81
CA GLY A 6 10.61 -1.21 -2.16
C GLY A 6 10.35 -1.31 -0.66
N TRP A 7 11.39 -1.04 0.14
CA TRP A 7 11.27 -0.95 1.60
C TRP A 7 11.24 0.52 1.98
N THR A 8 10.18 0.98 2.64
CA THR A 8 10.33 2.09 3.58
C THR A 8 10.51 1.50 4.97
N ASP A 9 11.15 2.22 5.88
CA ASP A 9 11.40 1.72 7.24
C ASP A 9 10.11 1.31 7.98
N GLN A 10 8.94 1.76 7.52
CA GLN A 10 7.66 1.64 8.23
C GLN A 10 6.54 0.94 7.44
N THR A 11 6.63 0.78 6.12
CA THR A 11 5.59 0.12 5.30
C THR A 11 6.23 -0.73 4.20
N LEU A 12 5.74 -1.96 4.04
CA LEU A 12 6.17 -2.84 2.96
C LEU A 12 5.31 -2.60 1.71
N VAL A 13 5.95 -2.33 0.57
CA VAL A 13 5.26 -2.21 -0.72
C VAL A 13 5.80 -3.27 -1.67
N VAL A 14 4.89 -4.13 -2.16
CA VAL A 14 5.22 -5.21 -3.10
C VAL A 14 4.33 -5.09 -4.32
N ALA A 15 4.93 -5.08 -5.52
CA ALA A 15 4.17 -5.02 -6.76
C ALA A 15 4.59 -6.15 -7.71
N GLY A 16 3.63 -6.65 -8.49
CA GLY A 16 3.87 -7.63 -9.54
C GLY A 16 2.94 -7.46 -10.73
N GLU A 17 3.44 -7.83 -11.91
CA GLU A 17 2.67 -7.83 -13.16
C GLU A 17 1.63 -8.95 -13.14
N ALA A 18 0.40 -8.63 -13.54
CA ALA A 18 -0.71 -9.56 -13.72
C ALA A 18 -1.01 -10.49 -12.53
N TRP A 19 -0.72 -10.06 -11.30
CA TRP A 19 -1.11 -10.79 -10.10
C TRP A 19 -2.64 -10.79 -9.93
N HIS A 20 -3.19 -11.88 -9.41
CA HIS A 20 -4.63 -11.98 -9.22
C HIS A 20 -5.10 -11.01 -8.12
N GLU A 21 -6.01 -10.10 -8.45
CA GLU A 21 -6.48 -9.02 -7.56
C GLU A 21 -7.13 -9.57 -6.26
N GLY A 22 -7.83 -10.71 -6.36
CA GLY A 22 -8.37 -11.40 -5.17
C GLY A 22 -7.32 -12.05 -4.27
N VAL A 23 -6.09 -12.26 -4.76
CA VAL A 23 -5.01 -12.93 -4.03
C VAL A 23 -4.08 -11.93 -3.34
N ILE A 24 -3.82 -10.77 -3.95
CA ILE A 24 -2.90 -9.75 -3.38
C ILE A 24 -3.34 -9.26 -1.99
N GLY A 25 -4.65 -9.26 -1.68
CA GLY A 25 -5.15 -8.92 -0.34
C GLY A 25 -4.82 -9.98 0.72
N ILE A 26 -4.85 -11.26 0.36
CA ILE A 26 -4.45 -12.38 1.24
C ILE A 26 -2.95 -12.33 1.47
N VAL A 27 -2.18 -12.06 0.42
CA VAL A 27 -0.72 -11.91 0.50
C VAL A 27 -0.34 -10.73 1.40
N ALA A 28 -0.98 -9.57 1.22
CA ALA A 28 -0.78 -8.40 2.09
C ALA A 28 -1.05 -8.72 3.57
N GLY A 29 -2.11 -9.48 3.85
CA GLY A 29 -2.45 -9.91 5.21
C GLY A 29 -1.39 -10.83 5.82
N LYS A 30 -0.96 -11.86 5.09
CA LYS A 30 0.08 -12.79 5.55
C LYS A 30 1.41 -12.07 5.79
N LEU A 31 1.80 -11.16 4.90
CA LEU A 31 3.01 -10.35 5.06
C LEU A 31 2.91 -9.43 6.27
N THR A 32 1.76 -8.78 6.46
CA THR A 32 1.52 -7.92 7.63
C THR A 32 1.60 -8.71 8.93
N GLN A 33 1.02 -9.91 8.99
CA GLN A 33 1.08 -10.79 10.15
C GLN A 33 2.50 -11.28 10.44
N ASN A 34 3.22 -11.73 9.41
CA ASN A 34 4.55 -12.32 9.58
C ASN A 34 5.63 -11.28 9.88
N LEU A 35 5.49 -10.07 9.33
CA LEU A 35 6.51 -9.02 9.42
C LEU A 35 6.13 -7.90 10.40
N TYR A 36 4.89 -7.91 10.90
CA TYR A 36 4.34 -6.88 11.77
C TYR A 36 4.52 -5.46 11.20
N LYS A 37 4.34 -5.33 9.89
CA LYS A 37 4.44 -4.05 9.16
C LYS A 37 3.21 -3.85 8.29
N PRO A 38 2.62 -2.65 8.25
CA PRO A 38 1.65 -2.30 7.23
C PRO A 38 2.18 -2.68 5.85
N THR A 39 1.36 -3.41 5.09
CA THR A 39 1.78 -3.95 3.80
C THR A 39 0.80 -3.57 2.71
N LEU A 40 1.31 -3.04 1.61
CA LEU A 40 0.60 -2.80 0.36
C LEU A 40 1.07 -3.80 -0.69
N CYS A 41 0.16 -4.57 -1.25
CA CYS A 41 0.42 -5.45 -2.39
C CYS A 41 -0.31 -4.94 -3.62
N LEU A 42 0.38 -4.84 -4.75
CA LEU A 42 -0.16 -4.29 -5.99
C LEU A 42 -0.07 -5.29 -7.13
N SER A 43 -1.13 -5.35 -7.92
CA SER A 43 -1.14 -5.98 -9.23
C SER A 43 -1.11 -4.91 -10.31
N ILE A 44 -0.21 -5.05 -11.29
CA ILE A 44 -0.06 -4.13 -12.41
C ILE A 44 -0.61 -4.80 -13.66
N LYS A 45 -1.59 -4.16 -14.30
CA LYS A 45 -2.20 -4.62 -15.54
C LYS A 45 -2.68 -3.42 -16.36
N ASP A 46 -2.39 -3.44 -17.67
CA ASP A 46 -2.90 -2.45 -18.63
C ASP A 46 -2.66 -0.98 -18.22
N GLY A 47 -1.45 -0.67 -17.72
CA GLY A 47 -1.08 0.69 -17.28
C GLY A 47 -1.69 1.14 -15.94
N VAL A 48 -2.40 0.25 -15.25
CA VAL A 48 -3.03 0.50 -13.96
C VAL A 48 -2.46 -0.42 -12.89
N ALA A 49 -2.09 0.15 -11.76
CA ALA A 49 -1.77 -0.60 -10.55
C ALA A 49 -2.97 -0.60 -9.61
N LYS A 50 -3.45 -1.79 -9.25
CA LYS A 50 -4.47 -1.99 -8.21
C LYS A 50 -3.83 -2.54 -6.95
N GLY A 51 -4.00 -1.84 -5.85
CA GLY A 51 -3.41 -2.15 -4.55
C GLY A 51 -4.43 -2.68 -3.55
N SER A 52 -4.02 -3.67 -2.75
CA SER A 52 -4.68 -4.05 -1.51
C SER A 52 -3.69 -3.90 -0.35
N GLY A 53 -4.15 -3.27 0.71
CA GLY A 53 -3.36 -2.96 1.89
C GLY A 53 -3.91 -3.63 3.15
N ARG A 54 -3.00 -3.98 4.06
CA ARG A 54 -3.31 -4.46 5.41
C ARG A 54 -2.43 -3.74 6.41
N SER A 55 -2.98 -3.55 7.61
CA SER A 55 -2.38 -2.73 8.66
C SER A 55 -2.20 -3.51 9.96
N VAL A 56 -1.38 -2.97 10.86
CA VAL A 56 -1.24 -3.45 12.24
C VAL A 56 -1.99 -2.50 13.21
N PRO A 57 -2.31 -2.94 14.44
CA PRO A 57 -2.91 -2.05 15.44
C PRO A 57 -2.09 -0.76 15.64
N GLY A 58 -2.79 0.36 15.85
CA GLY A 58 -2.17 1.68 15.92
C GLY A 58 -1.90 2.32 14.55
N VAL A 59 -2.08 1.58 13.45
CA VAL A 59 -1.93 2.13 12.10
C VAL A 59 -3.24 2.21 11.34
N ASP A 60 -3.74 3.44 11.15
CA ASP A 60 -4.87 3.71 10.27
C ASP A 60 -4.41 3.86 8.82
N LEU A 61 -4.54 2.77 8.06
CA LEU A 61 -4.14 2.73 6.67
C LEU A 61 -5.01 3.63 5.78
N TYR A 62 -6.30 3.78 6.09
CA TYR A 62 -7.19 4.62 5.31
C TYR A 62 -6.83 6.11 5.47
N ALA A 63 -6.56 6.54 6.70
CA ALA A 63 -6.08 7.89 6.98
C ALA A 63 -4.73 8.17 6.27
N LEU A 64 -3.82 7.19 6.21
CA LEU A 64 -2.59 7.31 5.44
C LEU A 64 -2.88 7.53 3.95
N LEU A 65 -3.77 6.74 3.34
CA LEU A 65 -4.14 6.94 1.93
C LEU A 65 -4.81 8.30 1.70
N GLN A 66 -5.66 8.77 2.62
CA GLN A 66 -6.26 10.11 2.54
C GLN A 66 -5.20 11.21 2.54
N ALA A 67 -4.24 11.15 3.46
CA ALA A 67 -3.16 12.14 3.56
C ALA A 67 -2.31 12.18 2.28
N VAL A 68 -2.06 11.01 1.69
CA VAL A 68 -1.34 10.87 0.42
C VAL A 68 -2.12 11.45 -0.73
N GLN A 69 -3.42 11.15 -0.81
CA GLN A 69 -4.29 11.72 -1.82
C GLN A 69 -4.32 13.25 -1.71
N ALA A 70 -4.46 13.80 -0.49
CA ALA A 70 -4.49 15.24 -0.27
C ALA A 70 -3.18 15.92 -0.71
N LYS A 71 -2.03 15.29 -0.48
CA LYS A 71 -0.72 15.84 -0.86
C LYS A 71 -0.39 15.68 -2.35
N THR A 72 -0.86 14.61 -3.00
CA THR A 72 -0.31 14.19 -4.31
C THR A 72 -1.34 13.98 -5.41
N GLY A 73 -2.61 13.73 -5.06
CA GLY A 73 -3.67 13.41 -6.02
C GLY A 73 -3.39 12.17 -6.88
N ILE A 74 -2.62 11.21 -6.38
CA ILE A 74 -2.11 10.09 -7.21
C ILE A 74 -3.12 8.98 -7.44
N PHE A 75 -4.08 8.78 -6.53
CA PHE A 75 -5.02 7.69 -6.65
C PHE A 75 -6.15 8.06 -7.60
N THR A 76 -6.46 7.15 -8.52
CA THR A 76 -7.68 7.22 -9.34
C THR A 76 -8.92 6.82 -8.54
N ALA A 77 -8.76 5.88 -7.61
CA ALA A 77 -9.76 5.53 -6.61
C ALA A 77 -9.05 4.97 -5.37
N PHE A 78 -9.64 5.16 -4.19
CA PHE A 78 -9.21 4.50 -2.96
C PHE A 78 -10.36 4.42 -1.96
N GLY A 79 -10.26 3.50 -1.00
CA GLY A 79 -11.28 3.30 0.02
C GLY A 79 -10.88 2.24 1.04
N GLY A 80 -11.68 2.09 2.08
CA GLY A 80 -11.52 1.06 3.11
C GLY A 80 -11.58 1.62 4.52
N HIS A 81 -10.84 0.97 5.42
CA HIS A 81 -10.83 1.24 6.86
C HIS A 81 -9.41 1.18 7.41
N ALA A 82 -9.25 1.51 8.70
CA ALA A 82 -7.96 1.53 9.39
C ALA A 82 -7.13 0.26 9.17
N ALA A 83 -7.74 -0.92 9.29
CA ALA A 83 -7.03 -2.21 9.18
C ALA A 83 -6.78 -2.69 7.74
N ALA A 84 -7.56 -2.20 6.77
CA ALA A 84 -7.52 -2.69 5.40
C ALA A 84 -8.05 -1.64 4.42
N ALA A 85 -7.29 -1.37 3.37
CA ALA A 85 -7.67 -0.41 2.35
C ALA A 85 -7.32 -0.91 0.95
N GLY A 86 -8.00 -0.40 -0.06
CA GLY A 86 -7.73 -0.68 -1.46
C GLY A 86 -7.61 0.62 -2.25
N PHE A 87 -6.84 0.60 -3.32
CA PHE A 87 -6.64 1.76 -4.18
C PHE A 87 -6.27 1.37 -5.61
N SER A 88 -6.38 2.32 -6.53
CA SER A 88 -5.87 2.23 -7.89
C SER A 88 -5.11 3.51 -8.26
N LEU A 89 -4.11 3.37 -9.11
CA LEU A 89 -3.33 4.48 -9.67
C LEU A 89 -2.74 4.09 -11.04
N PRO A 90 -2.32 5.06 -11.86
CA PRO A 90 -1.49 4.77 -13.02
C PRO A 90 -0.17 4.11 -12.60
N ASP A 91 0.27 3.07 -13.31
CA ASP A 91 1.50 2.32 -13.00
C ASP A 91 2.75 3.21 -13.01
N VAL A 92 2.80 4.22 -13.89
CA VAL A 92 3.87 5.23 -13.94
C VAL A 92 4.06 6.00 -12.63
N ARG A 93 3.07 5.99 -11.72
CA ARG A 93 3.12 6.66 -10.41
C ARG A 93 3.43 5.70 -9.25
N LEU A 94 3.78 4.43 -9.52
CA LEU A 94 4.09 3.43 -8.50
C LEU A 94 5.15 3.87 -7.50
N PHE A 95 6.21 4.54 -7.96
CA PHE A 95 7.29 5.00 -7.09
C PHE A 95 6.83 6.03 -6.04
N THR A 96 5.75 6.76 -6.31
CA THR A 96 5.18 7.72 -5.34
C THR A 96 4.57 7.01 -4.14
N VAL A 97 4.00 5.81 -4.33
CA VAL A 97 3.48 4.94 -3.24
C VAL A 97 4.63 4.33 -2.42
N CYS A 98 5.81 4.15 -3.00
CA CYS A 98 6.99 3.72 -2.24
C CYS A 98 7.57 4.84 -1.35
N SER A 99 7.14 6.09 -1.50
CA SER A 99 7.66 7.21 -0.72
C SER A 99 6.79 7.55 0.50
N LEU A 100 5.84 6.66 0.85
CA LEU A 100 4.97 6.83 2.00
C LEU A 100 5.79 6.74 3.29
N LYS A 101 6.08 7.91 3.84
CA LYS A 101 6.58 8.06 5.20
C LYS A 101 5.38 8.18 6.13
N SER A 102 5.28 7.29 7.10
CA SER A 102 4.36 7.46 8.21
C SER A 102 4.95 8.44 9.20
N GLU A 103 4.66 9.72 8.98
CA GLU A 103 5.12 10.82 9.84
C GLU A 103 4.45 10.80 11.24
N SER A 104 3.56 9.85 11.50
CA SER A 104 2.65 9.82 12.66
C SER A 104 2.94 8.72 13.71
N TYR A 105 4.02 7.94 13.62
CA TYR A 105 4.36 6.90 14.63
C TYR A 105 5.27 7.35 15.77
N LEU A 106 5.69 8.61 15.79
CA LEU A 106 6.48 9.15 16.89
C LEU A 106 5.58 9.89 17.88
N SER A 107 4.69 9.16 18.57
CA SER A 107 4.32 9.59 19.92
C SER A 107 5.38 9.03 20.87
N PRO A 108 6.19 9.87 21.54
CA PRO A 108 7.11 9.39 22.56
C PRO A 108 6.28 8.71 23.66
N ILE A 109 6.62 7.46 23.97
CA ILE A 109 6.34 6.89 25.29
C ILE A 109 7.36 7.49 26.25
#